data_AF-A0A838SVK2-F1
#
_entry.id   AF-A0A838SVK2-F1
#
_cell.length_a   1.000
_cell.length_b   1.000
_cell.length_c   1.000
_cell.angle_alpha   90.00
_cell.angle_beta   90.00
_cell.angle_gamma   90.00
#
_symmetry.space_group_name_H-M   'P 1'
#
loop_
_entity.id
_entity.type
_entity.pdbx_description
1 polymer ?
#
loop_
_entity_poly.entity_id
_entity_poly.type
_entity_poly.pdbx_seq_one_letter_code
_entity_poly.pdbx_strand_id
1 'polypeptide(L)'
;MRRMTDEEITRTSPPELANLPYEFWGEAKLVPPVLKEPISIRVDADVLSWFRSQGPRYQTRISAVLRAYVKAMKNRSRPSKQSKH
;
A
#
# COMPACT_ATOMS: atom_id res chain seq x y z
N MET A 1 0.78 -19.21 -7.54
CA MET A 1 0.18 -18.85 -6.24
C MET A 1 0.66 -19.84 -5.20
N ARG A 2 1.12 -19.39 -4.03
CA ARG A 2 1.49 -20.28 -2.92
C ARG A 2 0.18 -20.76 -2.28
N ARG A 3 -0.11 -22.07 -2.33
CA ARG A 3 -1.23 -22.66 -1.58
C ARG A 3 -0.80 -22.69 -0.11
N MET A 4 -1.28 -21.73 0.69
CA MET A 4 -1.21 -21.85 2.15
C MET A 4 -2.35 -22.77 2.61
N THR A 5 -2.07 -23.62 3.58
CA THR A 5 -3.07 -24.47 4.22
C THR A 5 -3.84 -23.68 5.29
N ASP A 6 -5.05 -24.10 5.60
CA ASP A 6 -5.87 -23.48 6.65
C ASP A 6 -5.17 -23.48 8.03
N GLU A 7 -4.30 -24.48 8.26
CA GLU A 7 -3.49 -24.60 9.47
C GLU A 7 -2.41 -23.51 9.56
N GLU A 8 -1.75 -23.17 8.44
CA GLU A 8 -0.78 -22.07 8.40
C GLU A 8 -1.46 -20.70 8.56
N ILE A 9 -2.67 -20.55 8.01
CA ILE A 9 -3.49 -19.34 8.17
C ILE A 9 -3.86 -19.17 9.64
N THR A 10 -4.33 -20.22 10.29
CA THR A 10 -4.69 -20.20 11.72
C THR A 10 -3.50 -19.83 12.60
N ARG A 11 -2.31 -20.39 12.30
CA ARG A 11 -1.07 -20.09 13.05
C ARG A 11 -0.61 -18.64 12.94
N THR A 12 -0.87 -17.98 11.81
CA THR A 12 -0.40 -16.60 11.54
C THR A 12 -1.47 -15.54 11.70
N SER A 13 -2.73 -15.94 11.93
CA SER A 13 -3.84 -15.02 12.13
C SER A 13 -3.79 -14.38 13.53
N PRO A 14 -3.94 -13.05 13.64
CA PRO A 14 -4.09 -12.40 14.94
C PRO A 14 -5.33 -12.91 15.70
N PRO A 15 -5.23 -13.16 17.02
CA PRO A 15 -6.33 -13.72 17.83
C PRO A 15 -7.56 -12.82 17.90
N GLU A 16 -7.36 -11.50 17.75
CA GLU A 16 -8.42 -10.49 17.66
C GLU A 16 -9.33 -10.65 16.43
N LEU A 17 -8.87 -11.34 15.38
CA LEU A 17 -9.68 -11.58 14.18
C LEU A 17 -10.57 -12.83 14.29
N ALA A 18 -10.32 -13.71 15.27
CA ALA A 18 -11.00 -15.01 15.38
C ALA A 18 -12.48 -14.91 15.77
N ASN A 19 -12.87 -13.84 16.45
CA ASN A 19 -14.22 -13.65 17.01
C ASN A 19 -14.95 -12.43 16.43
N LEU A 20 -14.56 -11.97 15.23
CA LEU A 20 -15.21 -10.83 14.60
C LEU A 20 -16.63 -11.20 14.14
N PRO A 21 -17.63 -10.33 14.39
CA PRO A 21 -19.00 -10.57 13.96
C PRO A 21 -19.09 -10.61 12.43
N TYR A 22 -20.05 -11.37 11.89
CA TYR A 22 -20.23 -11.53 10.43
C TYR A 22 -20.32 -10.18 9.69
N GLU A 23 -21.04 -9.22 10.27
CA GLU A 23 -21.21 -7.86 9.74
C GLU A 23 -19.89 -7.08 9.57
N PHE A 24 -18.83 -7.44 10.31
CA PHE A 24 -17.50 -6.81 10.18
C PHE A 24 -16.95 -6.93 8.75
N TRP A 25 -17.28 -8.02 8.06
CA TRP A 25 -16.81 -8.28 6.71
C TRP A 25 -17.70 -7.67 5.62
N GLY A 26 -18.87 -7.11 5.97
CA GLY A 26 -19.85 -6.58 5.02
C GLY A 26 -19.33 -5.42 4.17
N GLU A 27 -18.41 -4.62 4.71
CA GLU A 27 -17.78 -3.49 4.01
C GLU A 27 -16.32 -3.74 3.62
N ALA A 28 -15.79 -4.94 3.87
CA ALA A 28 -14.39 -5.25 3.64
C ALA A 28 -14.06 -5.14 2.14
N LYS A 29 -13.17 -4.22 1.78
CA LYS A 29 -12.68 -4.07 0.41
C LYS A 29 -11.49 -4.99 0.19
N LEU A 30 -11.62 -5.91 -0.77
CA LEU A 30 -10.50 -6.73 -1.23
C LEU A 30 -9.45 -5.80 -1.87
N VAL A 31 -8.36 -5.54 -1.15
CA VAL A 31 -7.21 -4.82 -1.71
C VAL A 31 -6.23 -5.87 -2.22
N PRO A 32 -6.06 -6.03 -3.55
CA PRO A 32 -5.07 -6.96 -4.06
C PRO A 32 -3.68 -6.57 -3.54
N PRO A 33 -2.85 -7.54 -3.13
CA PRO A 33 -1.51 -7.24 -2.68
C PRO A 33 -0.77 -6.52 -3.80
N VAL A 34 -0.29 -5.31 -3.52
CA VAL A 34 0.46 -4.57 -4.53
C VAL A 34 1.80 -5.25 -4.71
N LEU A 35 1.95 -5.94 -5.84
CA LEU A 35 3.23 -6.50 -6.27
C LEU A 35 4.24 -5.35 -6.38
N LYS A 36 5.26 -5.38 -5.53
CA LYS A 36 6.38 -4.43 -5.59
C LYS A 36 7.41 -5.01 -6.54
N GLU A 37 7.77 -4.26 -7.57
CA GLU A 37 8.90 -4.62 -8.42
C GLU A 37 10.21 -4.23 -7.72
N PRO A 38 11.14 -5.17 -7.50
CA PRO A 38 12.41 -4.87 -6.86
C PRO A 38 13.32 -4.16 -7.87
N ILE A 39 13.40 -2.83 -7.76
CA ILE A 39 14.32 -2.01 -8.55
C ILE A 39 15.34 -1.35 -7.63
N SER A 40 16.56 -1.16 -8.14
CA SER A 40 17.60 -0.37 -7.46
C SER A 40 17.55 1.07 -7.98
N ILE A 41 17.29 2.02 -7.08
CA ILE A 41 17.27 3.45 -7.39
C ILE A 41 18.28 4.18 -6.51
N ARG A 42 18.91 5.23 -7.04
CA ARG A 42 19.73 6.16 -6.26
C ARG A 42 18.82 7.26 -5.70
N VAL A 43 19.04 7.59 -4.43
CA VAL A 43 18.36 8.67 -3.71
C VAL A 43 19.44 9.49 -3.06
N ASP A 44 19.28 10.81 -3.05
CA ASP A 44 20.23 11.72 -2.41
C ASP A 44 20.39 11.40 -0.92
N ALA A 45 21.61 11.61 -0.43
CA ALA A 45 22.02 11.16 0.90
C ALA A 45 21.24 11.86 2.02
N ASP A 46 20.96 13.16 1.85
CA ASP A 46 20.18 13.99 2.77
C ASP A 46 18.71 13.54 2.83
N VAL A 47 18.09 13.26 1.67
CA VAL A 47 16.73 12.73 1.57
C VAL A 47 16.64 11.37 2.26
N LEU A 48 17.58 10.47 1.98
CA LEU A 48 17.61 9.15 2.62
C LEU A 48 17.81 9.26 4.14
N SER A 49 18.69 10.16 4.59
CA SER A 49 18.93 10.43 6.00
C SER A 49 17.66 10.92 6.71
N TRP A 50 16.94 11.86 6.09
CA TRP A 50 15.67 12.37 6.61
C TRP A 50 14.63 11.24 6.76
N PHE A 51 14.45 10.40 5.74
CA PHE A 51 13.49 9.29 5.85
C PHE A 51 13.89 8.25 6.90
N ARG A 52 15.19 8.00 7.08
CA ARG A 52 15.71 7.09 8.13
C ARG A 52 15.52 7.65 9.53
N SER A 53 15.64 8.97 9.72
CA SER A 53 15.46 9.61 11.04
C SER A 53 14.03 9.45 11.58
N GLN A 54 13.05 9.27 10.70
CA GLN A 54 11.65 9.00 11.06
C GLN A 54 11.44 7.57 11.62
N GLY A 55 12.48 6.74 11.68
CA GLY A 55 12.45 5.39 12.25
C GLY A 55 12.18 4.27 11.24
N PRO A 56 11.84 3.06 11.72
CA PRO A 56 11.63 1.89 10.88
C PRO A 56 10.59 2.12 9.78
N ARG A 57 10.65 1.32 8.71
CA ARG A 57 9.76 1.38 7.53
C ARG A 57 9.95 2.64 6.65
N TYR A 58 11.12 3.26 6.68
CA TYR A 58 11.46 4.40 5.82
C TYR A 58 11.22 4.12 4.32
N GLN A 59 11.52 2.91 3.82
CA GLN A 59 11.24 2.52 2.44
C GLN A 59 9.74 2.54 2.09
N THR A 60 8.88 2.13 3.03
CA THR A 60 7.43 2.20 2.88
C THR A 60 6.96 3.66 2.79
N ARG A 61 7.55 4.56 3.58
CA ARG A 61 7.25 5.99 3.52
C ARG A 61 7.68 6.62 2.19
N ILE A 62 8.90 6.31 1.72
CA ILE A 62 9.38 6.72 0.38
C ILE A 62 8.38 6.27 -0.69
N SER A 63 7.96 5.00 -0.65
CA SER A 63 7.01 4.45 -1.62
C SER A 63 5.64 5.16 -1.58
N ALA A 64 5.18 5.57 -0.39
CA ALA A 64 3.91 6.29 -0.22
C ALA A 64 3.98 7.71 -0.84
N VAL A 65 5.09 8.42 -0.62
CA VAL A 65 5.32 9.75 -1.21
C VAL A 65 5.35 9.66 -2.74
N LEU A 66 6.08 8.68 -3.30
CA LEU A 66 6.12 8.46 -4.76
C LEU A 66 4.72 8.19 -5.34
N ARG A 67 3.88 7.38 -4.66
CA ARG A 67 2.49 7.17 -5.08
C ARG A 67 1.66 8.45 -5.06
N ALA A 68 1.77 9.23 -3.99
CA ALA A 68 1.03 10.47 -3.85
C ALA A 68 1.39 11.46 -4.96
N TYR A 69 2.68 11.58 -5.27
CA TYR A 69 3.19 12.39 -6.37
C TYR A 69 2.63 11.93 -7.74
N VAL A 70 2.75 10.64 -8.06
CA VAL A 70 2.23 10.08 -9.31
C VAL A 70 0.71 10.29 -9.42
N LYS A 71 -0.04 10.12 -8.33
CA LYS A 71 -1.50 10.37 -8.30
C LYS A 71 -1.82 11.83 -8.59
N ALA A 72 -1.11 12.77 -7.95
CA ALA A 72 -1.29 14.20 -8.17
C ALA A 72 -0.99 14.59 -9.63
N MET A 73 0.10 14.05 -10.21
CA MET A 73 0.45 14.27 -11.61
C MET A 73 -0.58 13.72 -12.60
N LYS A 74 -1.06 12.49 -12.36
CA LYS A 74 -2.10 11.87 -13.19
C LYS A 74 -3.42 12.64 -13.13
N ASN A 75 -3.75 13.20 -11.98
CA ASN A 75 -4.96 14.02 -11.82
C ASN A 75 -4.82 15.37 -12.55
N ARG A 76 -3.64 15.99 -12.56
CA ARG A 76 -3.38 17.22 -13.35
C ARG A 76 -3.44 17.00 -14.87
N SER A 77 -3.07 15.81 -15.34
CA SER A 77 -2.98 15.49 -16.77
C SER A 77 -4.29 14.91 -17.35
N ARG A 78 -5.35 14.76 -16.55
CA ARG A 78 -6.70 14.50 -17.06
C ARG A 78 -7.37 15.84 -17.40
N PRO A 79 -7.49 16.24 -18.67
CA PRO A 79 -8.33 17.38 -19.00
C PRO A 79 -9.77 17.04 -18.60
N SER A 80 -10.46 18.01 -18.00
CA SER A 80 -11.87 17.93 -17.64
C SER A 80 -12.69 17.54 -18.86
N LYS A 81 -13.07 16.26 -18.97
CA LYS A 81 -14.21 15.84 -19.78
C LYS A 81 -15.48 16.32 -19.08
N GLN A 82 -15.71 17.62 -19.15
CA GLN A 82 -16.98 18.28 -18.82
C GLN A 82 -17.07 19.52 -19.70
N SER A 83 -17.59 19.32 -20.90
CA SER A 83 -18.20 20.37 -21.70
C SER A 83 -19.14 19.71 -22.71
N LYS A 84 -20.45 19.80 -22.40
CA LYS A 84 -21.62 19.91 -23.32
C LYS A 84 -21.83 18.72 -24.30
N HIS A 85 -23.04 18.23 -24.56
CA HIS A 85 -24.39 18.77 -24.59
C HIS A 85 -25.40 17.66 -24.24
#